data_AF-A0A7Y3C2I3-F1
#
_entry.id   AF-A0A7Y3C2I3-F1
#
_cell.length_a   1.000
_cell.length_b   1.000
_cell.length_c   1.000
_cell.angle_alpha   90.00
_cell.angle_beta   90.00
_cell.angle_gamma   90.00
#
_symmetry.space_group_name_H-M   'P 1'
#
loop_
_entity.id
_entity.type
_entity.pdbx_description
1 polymer ?
#
loop_
_entity_poly.entity_id
_entity_poly.type
_entity_poly.pdbx_seq_one_letter_code
_entity_poly.pdbx_strand_id
1 'polypeptide(L)'
;MKLRGYLALVFICSAFLPCDLYQRTILALRIRLRPHRRIEIMGSWIQAMAVLVLGSMRRIGGASLPAPQRVVPSGPGTLIVMNHQSLLDIPLVVQTVADGYPRIVTRARYHRF
;
A
#
# COMPACT_ATOMS: atom_id res chain seq x y z
N MET A 1 -13.74 22.27 -1.20
CA MET A 1 -13.40 20.83 -1.42
C MET A 1 -12.16 20.62 -2.29
N LYS A 2 -11.94 21.41 -3.36
CA LYS A 2 -10.81 21.20 -4.29
C LYS A 2 -9.41 21.39 -3.66
N LEU A 3 -9.17 22.46 -2.90
CA LEU A 3 -7.84 22.76 -2.34
C LEU A 3 -7.31 21.67 -1.40
N ARG A 4 -8.14 21.17 -0.48
CA ARG A 4 -7.75 20.09 0.47
C ARG A 4 -7.37 18.81 -0.26
N GLY A 5 -8.11 18.46 -1.33
CA GLY A 5 -7.79 17.33 -2.19
C GLY A 5 -6.44 17.50 -2.89
N TYR A 6 -6.18 18.68 -3.47
CA TYR A 6 -4.88 18.99 -4.07
C TYR A 6 -3.74 18.94 -3.06
N LEU A 7 -3.92 19.49 -1.86
CA LEU A 7 -2.93 19.43 -0.79
C LEU A 7 -2.63 17.99 -0.37
N ALA A 8 -3.65 17.14 -0.24
CA ALA A 8 -3.47 15.72 0.06
C ALA A 8 -2.69 15.00 -1.06
N LEU A 9 -3.02 15.27 -2.33
CA LEU A 9 -2.31 14.69 -3.47
C LEU A 9 -0.85 15.15 -3.53
N VAL A 10 -0.59 16.45 -3.38
CA VAL A 10 0.78 17.00 -3.34
C VAL A 10 1.56 16.37 -2.20
N PHE A 11 0.96 16.25 -1.01
CA PHE A 11 1.60 15.58 0.13
C PHE A 11 1.93 14.13 -0.19
N ILE A 12 0.98 13.35 -0.73
CA ILE A 12 1.19 11.94 -1.07
C ILE A 12 2.30 11.79 -2.13
N CYS A 13 2.26 12.57 -3.20
CA CYS A 13 3.28 12.54 -4.25
C CYS A 13 4.67 12.88 -3.71
N SER A 14 4.78 13.93 -2.89
CA SER A 14 6.03 14.32 -2.24
C SER A 14 6.53 13.26 -1.26
N ALA A 15 5.64 12.60 -0.52
CA ALA A 15 5.98 11.53 0.41
C ALA A 15 6.43 10.25 -0.32
N PHE A 16 5.95 9.99 -1.53
CA PHE A 16 6.40 8.84 -2.33
C PHE A 16 7.87 8.94 -2.74
N LEU A 17 8.42 10.14 -2.94
CA LEU A 17 9.83 10.32 -3.31
C LEU A 17 10.82 9.71 -2.28
N PRO A 18 10.79 10.10 -0.98
CA PRO A 18 11.65 9.48 0.02
C PRO A 18 11.25 8.02 0.29
N CYS A 19 9.98 7.63 0.11
CA CYS A 19 9.57 6.23 0.28
C CYS A 19 10.13 5.32 -0.82
N ASP A 20 10.17 5.76 -2.08
CA ASP A 20 10.82 5.04 -3.17
C ASP A 20 12.32 4.87 -2.90
N LEU A 21 12.99 5.94 -2.45
CA LEU A 21 14.40 5.87 -2.05
C LEU A 21 14.62 4.87 -0.91
N TYR A 22 13.81 4.93 0.14
CA TYR A 22 13.86 3.99 1.26
C TYR A 22 13.62 2.54 0.81
N GLN A 23 12.65 2.33 -0.08
CA GLN A 23 12.31 1.02 -0.64
C GLN A 23 13.49 0.42 -1.43
N ARG A 24 14.14 1.22 -2.28
CA ARG A 24 15.25 0.76 -3.13
C ARG A 24 16.55 0.53 -2.35
N THR A 25 16.73 1.23 -1.23
CA THR A 25 17.98 1.17 -0.44
C THR A 25 17.81 0.30 0.80
N ILE A 26 17.18 0.85 1.84
CA ILE A 26 17.11 0.23 3.17
C ILE A 26 16.26 -1.02 3.16
N LEU A 27 15.09 -0.97 2.51
CA LEU A 27 14.17 -2.09 2.50
C LEU A 27 14.72 -3.26 1.67
N ALA A 28 15.25 -2.97 0.46
CA ALA A 28 15.92 -3.97 -0.37
C ALA A 28 17.10 -4.62 0.37
N LEU A 29 17.93 -3.82 1.04
CA LEU A 29 19.03 -4.33 1.85
C LEU A 29 18.54 -5.21 3.00
N ARG A 30 17.51 -4.79 3.73
CA ARG A 30 16.91 -5.58 4.82
C ARG A 30 16.40 -6.94 4.33
N ILE A 31 15.73 -6.99 3.18
CA ILE A 31 15.26 -8.26 2.59
C ILE A 31 16.44 -9.15 2.23
N ARG A 32 17.49 -8.58 1.62
CA ARG A 32 18.69 -9.33 1.23
C ARG A 32 19.41 -9.93 2.43
N LEU A 33 19.49 -9.18 3.53
CA LEU A 33 20.14 -9.63 4.77
C LEU A 33 19.29 -10.60 5.59
N ARG A 34 17.95 -10.54 5.49
CA ARG A 34 17.02 -11.39 6.27
C ARG A 34 15.91 -11.97 5.38
N PRO A 35 16.24 -12.87 4.44
CA PRO A 35 15.28 -13.39 3.47
C PRO A 35 14.13 -14.17 4.12
N HIS A 36 14.36 -14.82 5.26
CA HIS A 36 13.34 -15.55 6.03
C HIS A 36 12.23 -14.64 6.58
N ARG A 37 12.48 -13.34 6.77
CA ARG A 37 11.48 -12.36 7.24
C ARG A 37 10.87 -11.53 6.11
N ARG A 38 11.11 -11.90 4.84
CA ARG A 38 10.70 -11.11 3.68
C ARG A 38 9.20 -10.79 3.69
N ILE A 39 8.35 -11.76 4.03
CA ILE A 39 6.89 -11.56 4.06
C ILE A 39 6.49 -10.54 5.13
N GLU A 40 7.02 -10.69 6.35
CA GLU A 40 6.77 -9.75 7.46
C GLU A 40 7.22 -8.32 7.13
N ILE A 41 8.43 -8.18 6.57
CA ILE A 41 9.02 -6.89 6.21
C ILE A 41 8.19 -6.21 5.10
N MET A 42 7.85 -6.94 4.04
CA MET A 42 7.03 -6.42 2.94
C MET A 42 5.60 -6.12 3.37
N GLY A 43 5.01 -6.99 4.20
CA GLY A 43 3.68 -6.78 4.78
C GLY A 43 3.63 -5.50 5.60
N SER A 44 4.59 -5.32 6.51
CA SER A 44 4.68 -4.10 7.33
C SER A 44 4.88 -2.85 6.47
N TRP A 45 5.73 -2.92 5.44
CA TRP A 45 5.98 -1.79 4.54
C TRP A 45 4.75 -1.39 3.74
N ILE A 46 4.06 -2.35 3.10
CA ILE A 46 2.87 -2.04 2.30
C ILE A 46 1.71 -1.53 3.18
N GLN A 47 1.60 -2.02 4.42
CA GLN A 47 0.66 -1.50 5.41
C GLN A 47 0.97 -0.04 5.77
N ALA A 48 2.24 0.29 5.98
CA ALA A 48 2.66 1.66 6.24
C ALA A 48 2.33 2.59 5.06
N MET A 49 2.55 2.13 3.82
CA MET A 49 2.17 2.87 2.61
C MET A 49 0.66 3.07 2.50
N ALA A 50 -0.15 2.04 2.79
CA ALA A 50 -1.60 2.17 2.81
C ALA A 50 -2.10 3.16 3.86
N VAL A 51 -1.53 3.13 5.06
CA VAL A 51 -1.81 4.11 6.13
C VAL A 51 -1.40 5.51 5.73
N LEU A 52 -0.26 5.70 5.06
CA LEU A 52 0.20 6.99 4.58
C LEU A 52 -0.79 7.58 3.56
N VAL A 53 -1.20 6.80 2.56
CA VAL A 53 -2.13 7.25 1.52
C VAL A 53 -3.52 7.54 2.11
N LEU A 54 -4.13 6.57 2.78
CA LEU A 54 -5.49 6.71 3.31
C LEU A 54 -5.56 7.71 4.47
N GLY A 55 -4.53 7.75 5.32
CA GLY A 55 -4.43 8.70 6.42
C GLY A 55 -4.31 10.14 5.93
N SER A 56 -3.52 10.39 4.88
CA SER A 56 -3.40 11.71 4.27
C SER A 56 -4.71 12.15 3.62
N MET A 57 -5.40 11.24 2.93
CA MET A 57 -6.71 11.52 2.35
C MET A 57 -7.77 11.86 3.41
N ARG A 58 -7.79 11.15 4.55
CA ARG A 58 -8.70 11.45 5.66
C ARG A 58 -8.37 12.79 6.34
N ARG A 59 -7.11 12.97 6.78
CA ARG A 59 -6.71 14.12 7.61
C ARG A 59 -6.59 15.42 6.81
N ILE A 60 -5.83 15.39 5.72
CA ILE A 60 -5.56 16.58 4.90
C ILE A 60 -6.74 16.80 3.95
N GLY A 61 -7.08 15.75 3.19
CA GLY A 61 -8.13 15.78 2.17
C GLY A 61 -9.54 15.95 2.73
N GLY A 62 -9.78 15.54 3.98
CA GLY A 62 -11.11 15.52 4.59
C GLY A 62 -12.02 14.43 4.04
N ALA A 63 -11.45 13.39 3.42
CA ALA A 63 -12.23 12.30 2.85
C ALA A 63 -12.81 11.39 3.96
N SER A 64 -14.08 11.03 3.82
CA SER A 64 -14.68 9.95 4.62
C SER A 64 -14.33 8.62 3.96
N LEU A 65 -13.37 7.90 4.55
CA LEU A 65 -12.89 6.61 4.05
C LEU A 65 -13.07 5.55 5.13
N PRO A 66 -13.59 4.36 4.82
CA PRO A 66 -13.76 3.29 5.80
C PRO A 66 -12.40 2.83 6.34
N ALA A 67 -12.34 2.49 7.62
CA ALA A 67 -11.16 1.93 8.28
C ALA A 67 -11.37 0.43 8.51
N PRO A 68 -11.05 -0.42 7.52
CA PRO A 68 -11.33 -1.83 7.60
C PRO A 68 -10.50 -2.51 8.68
N GLN A 69 -11.05 -3.58 9.25
CA GLN A 69 -10.32 -4.47 10.13
C GLN A 69 -9.37 -5.37 9.32
N ARG A 70 -8.24 -5.74 9.93
CA ARG A 70 -7.26 -6.67 9.37
C ARG A 70 -7.68 -8.11 9.64
N VAL A 71 -8.60 -8.62 8.82
CA VAL A 71 -9.23 -9.94 9.03
C VAL A 71 -8.99 -10.92 7.88
N VAL A 72 -8.50 -10.45 6.73
CA VAL A 72 -8.27 -11.31 5.57
C VAL A 72 -6.94 -12.04 5.77
N PRO A 73 -6.94 -13.38 5.86
CA PRO A 73 -5.70 -14.14 6.03
C PRO A 73 -4.81 -13.99 4.80
N SER A 74 -3.50 -13.95 5.02
CA SER A 74 -2.52 -14.02 3.94
C SER A 74 -1.99 -15.44 3.83
N GLY A 75 -2.32 -16.14 2.75
CA GLY A 75 -1.84 -17.50 2.54
C GLY A 75 -2.35 -18.12 1.24
N PRO A 76 -1.84 -19.32 0.89
CA PRO A 76 -2.37 -20.10 -0.22
C PRO A 76 -3.88 -20.31 -0.11
N GLY A 77 -4.57 -20.36 -1.25
CA GLY A 77 -6.03 -20.55 -1.29
C GLY A 77 -6.85 -19.29 -1.00
N THR A 78 -6.23 -18.17 -0.63
CA THR A 78 -6.94 -16.89 -0.47
C THR A 78 -6.89 -16.07 -1.76
N LEU A 79 -8.05 -15.83 -2.36
CA LEU A 79 -8.22 -14.94 -3.51
C LEU A 79 -9.09 -13.75 -3.10
N ILE A 80 -8.53 -12.54 -3.24
CA ILE A 80 -9.29 -11.30 -3.05
C ILE A 80 -9.74 -10.82 -4.43
N VAL A 81 -11.05 -10.86 -4.68
CA VAL A 81 -11.66 -10.30 -5.88
C VAL A 81 -12.20 -8.92 -5.52
N MET A 82 -11.67 -7.89 -6.15
CA MET A 82 -12.13 -6.52 -5.97
C MET A 82 -12.42 -5.88 -7.33
N ASN A 83 -13.45 -5.07 -7.39
CA ASN A 83 -13.57 -4.10 -8.47
C ASN A 83 -12.51 -3.02 -8.25
N HIS A 84 -11.76 -2.67 -9.29
CA HIS A 84 -10.74 -1.62 -9.21
C HIS A 84 -11.22 -0.39 -9.98
N GLN A 85 -11.98 0.46 -9.30
CA GLN A 85 -12.57 1.68 -9.87
C GLN A 85 -11.82 2.93 -9.43
N SER A 86 -11.07 2.84 -8.34
CA SER A 86 -10.30 3.94 -7.77
C SER A 86 -8.90 3.49 -7.39
N LEU A 87 -7.95 4.42 -7.50
CA LEU A 87 -6.59 4.24 -6.98
C LEU A 87 -6.59 3.94 -5.47
N LEU A 88 -7.61 4.42 -4.74
CA LEU A 88 -7.75 4.21 -3.30
C LEU A 88 -8.21 2.80 -2.92
N ASP A 89 -8.69 1.99 -3.88
CA ASP A 89 -9.16 0.62 -3.60
C ASP A 89 -8.00 -0.29 -3.17
N ILE A 90 -6.82 -0.12 -3.79
CA ILE A 90 -5.61 -0.89 -3.46
C ILE A 90 -5.22 -0.73 -1.99
N PRO A 91 -4.98 0.50 -1.46
CA PRO A 91 -4.60 0.64 -0.07
C PRO A 91 -5.74 0.24 0.90
N LEU A 92 -7.01 0.33 0.50
CA LEU A 92 -8.12 -0.18 1.32
C LEU A 92 -8.05 -1.70 1.47
N VAL A 93 -7.83 -2.43 0.37
CA VAL A 93 -7.64 -3.89 0.41
C VAL A 93 -6.36 -4.28 1.14
N VAL A 94 -5.27 -3.52 0.98
CA VAL A 94 -4.06 -3.76 1.79
C VAL A 94 -4.39 -3.69 3.29
N GLN A 95 -5.17 -2.70 3.74
CA GLN A 95 -5.55 -2.59 5.16
C GLN A 95 -6.42 -3.74 5.67
N THR A 96 -7.04 -4.56 4.81
CA THR A 96 -7.80 -5.73 5.27
C THR A 96 -6.93 -6.96 5.54
N VAL A 97 -5.70 -7.02 5.04
CA VAL A 97 -4.82 -8.20 5.13
C VAL A 97 -4.10 -8.27 6.48
N ALA A 98 -4.18 -9.42 7.15
CA ALA A 98 -3.65 -9.62 8.49
C ALA A 98 -2.11 -9.81 8.53
N ASP A 99 -1.58 -10.87 7.92
CA ASP A 99 -0.21 -11.36 8.21
C ASP A 99 0.72 -11.43 6.98
N GLY A 100 0.66 -10.41 6.12
CA GLY A 100 1.45 -10.40 4.89
C GLY A 100 1.07 -9.27 3.95
N TYR A 101 1.10 -9.56 2.66
CA TYR A 101 0.74 -8.59 1.63
C TYR A 101 0.05 -9.28 0.45
N PRO A 102 -0.92 -8.61 -0.21
CA PRO A 102 -1.55 -9.14 -1.40
C PRO A 102 -0.56 -9.16 -2.57
N ARG A 103 -0.52 -10.27 -3.31
CA ARG A 103 0.15 -10.32 -4.62
C ARG A 103 -0.84 -9.87 -5.68
N ILE A 104 -0.69 -8.64 -6.14
CA ILE A 104 -1.58 -8.07 -7.15
C ILE A 104 -1.17 -8.63 -8.51
N VAL A 105 -2.05 -9.43 -9.11
CA VAL A 105 -1.84 -9.95 -10.46
C VAL A 105 -2.00 -8.80 -11.45
N THR A 106 -0.96 -8.54 -12.21
CA THR A 106 -0.95 -7.52 -13.25
C THR A 106 -0.76 -8.15 -14.63
N ARG A 107 -1.07 -7.40 -15.68
CA ARG A 107 -0.87 -7.89 -17.06
C ARG A 107 0.62 -8.07 -17.33
N ALA A 108 1.01 -9.17 -17.98
CA ALA A 108 2.41 -9.49 -18.26
C ALA A 108 3.21 -8.35 -18.95
N ARG A 109 2.55 -7.58 -19.82
CA ARG A 109 3.16 -6.42 -20.50
C ARG A 109 3.65 -5.30 -19.58
N TYR A 110 3.13 -5.21 -18.34
CA TYR A 110 3.58 -4.20 -17.37
C TYR A 110 4.96 -4.50 -16.78
N HIS A 111 5.52 -5.69 -17.05
CA HIS A 111 6.90 -6.02 -16.68
C HIS A 111 7.95 -5.41 -17.65
N ARG A 112 7.52 -4.83 -18.78
CA ARG A 112 8.44 -4.29 -19.79
C ARG A 112 8.98 -2.89 -19.47
N PHE A 113 8.55 -2.29 -18.37
CA PHE A 113 8.89 -0.93 -17.96
C PHE A 113 9.41 -0.91 -16.53
#